data_AF-A0A7X6ZXT1-F1
#
_entry.id   AF-A0A7X6ZXT1-F1
#
_cell.length_a   1.000
_cell.length_b   1.000
_cell.length_c   1.000
_cell.angle_alpha   90.00
_cell.angle_beta   90.00
_cell.angle_gamma   90.00
#
_symmetry.space_group_name_H-M   'P 1'
#
loop_
_entity.id
_entity.type
_entity.pdbx_description
1 polymer ?
#
loop_
_entity_poly.entity_id
_entity_poly.type
_entity_poly.pdbx_seq_one_letter_code
_entity_poly.pdbx_strand_id
1 'polypeptide(L)' 'MLIVACQICGESMVIAGTPDCDGMARANWICPRCGTGQVVQLSVTSDARKTDLRQIVCGMALPSSGNGS' A
#
# COMPACT_ATOMS: atom_id res chain seq x y z
N MET A 1 -5.29 -1.20 -4.40
CA MET A 1 -4.81 -0.15 -3.49
C MET A 1 -3.38 -0.48 -3.13
N LEU A 2 -2.49 0.51 -3.09
CA LEU A 2 -1.08 0.34 -2.73
C LEU A 2 -0.78 1.19 -1.49
N ILE A 3 -0.02 0.62 -0.55
CA ILE A 3 0.54 1.36 0.57
C ILE A 3 1.96 1.74 0.19
N VAL A 4 2.26 3.03 0.14
CA VAL A 4 3.57 3.56 -0.23
C VAL A 4 4.13 4.41 0.89
N ALA A 5 5.45 4.45 1.03
CA ALA A 5 6.15 5.32 1.98
C ALA A 5 7.18 6.20 1.26
N CYS A 6 7.25 7.47 1.67
CA CYS A 6 8.21 8.41 1.13
C CYS A 6 9.63 8.01 1.53
N GLN A 7 10.48 7.77 0.54
CA GLN A 7 11.87 7.37 0.75
C GLN A 7 12.75 8.46 1.37
N ILE A 8 12.25 9.71 1.44
CA ILE A 8 12.98 10.85 2.00
C ILE A 8 12.55 11.15 3.44
N CYS A 9 11.25 11.25 3.71
CA CYS A 9 10.74 11.68 5.03
C CYS A 9 9.92 10.61 5.77
N GLY A 10 9.73 9.43 5.17
CA GLY A 10 8.99 8.31 5.76
C GLY A 10 7.46 8.43 5.71
N GLU A 11 6.92 9.53 5.18
CA GLU A 11 5.45 9.73 5.11
C GLU A 11 4.77 8.62 4.30
N SER A 12 3.76 7.97 4.89
CA SER A 12 3.03 6.88 4.25
C SER A 12 1.68 7.33 3.68
N MET A 13 1.30 6.83 2.52
CA MET A 13 0.01 7.12 1.89
C MET A 13 -0.57 5.86 1.24
N VAL A 14 -1.90 5.77 1.23
CA VAL A 14 -2.61 4.76 0.44
C VAL A 14 -3.03 5.40 -0.87
N ILE A 15 -2.61 4.80 -1.98
CA ILE A 15 -2.94 5.28 -3.32
C ILE A 15 -3.78 4.25 -4.08
N ALA A 16 -4.59 4.75 -5.01
CA ALA A 16 -5.20 3.92 -6.02
C ALA A 16 -4.09 3.28 -6.84
N GLY A 17 -4.12 1.96 -6.92
CA GLY A 17 -3.14 1.21 -7.69
C GLY A 17 -3.75 -0.12 -8.08
N THR A 18 -3.64 -0.39 -9.37
CA THR A 18 -4.14 -1.58 -10.04
C THR A 18 -2.92 -2.27 -10.65
N PRO A 19 -2.68 -3.56 -10.39
CA PRO A 19 -1.64 -4.28 -11.09
C PRO A 19 -1.95 -4.35 -12.59
N ASP A 20 -0.90 -4.15 -13.38
CA ASP A 20 -0.84 -4.33 -14.82
C ASP A 20 -0.92 -5.83 -15.19
N CYS A 21 -1.08 -6.13 -16.48
CA CYS A 21 -1.18 -7.50 -16.99
C CYS A 21 0.06 -8.37 -16.73
N ASP A 22 1.20 -7.75 -16.42
CA ASP A 22 2.47 -8.40 -16.05
C ASP A 22 2.54 -8.73 -14.55
N GLY A 23 1.48 -8.45 -13.77
CA GLY A 23 1.44 -8.66 -12.33
C GLY A 23 2.19 -7.57 -11.54
N MET A 24 2.59 -6.48 -12.16
CA MET A 24 3.28 -5.37 -11.50
C MET A 24 2.32 -4.20 -11.26
N ALA A 25 2.37 -3.59 -10.09
CA ALA A 25 1.70 -2.33 -9.84
C ALA A 25 2.71 -1.19 -9.90
N ARG A 26 2.44 -0.21 -10.77
CA ARG A 26 3.27 0.98 -10.96
C ARG A 26 2.48 2.21 -10.54
N ALA A 27 3.11 3.10 -9.78
CA ALA A 27 2.49 4.35 -9.40
C ALA A 27 3.52 5.48 -9.30
N ASN A 28 3.11 6.66 -9.74
CA ASN A 28 3.81 7.91 -9.49
C ASN A 28 3.01 8.74 -8.48
N TRP A 29 3.72 9.38 -7.56
CA TRP A 29 3.09 10.28 -6.60
C TRP A 29 4.07 11.35 -6.13
N ILE A 30 3.53 12.44 -5.59
CA ILE A 30 4.31 13.52 -4.99
C ILE A 30 4.06 13.45 -3.48
N CYS A 31 5.12 13.40 -2.70
CA CYS A 31 5.01 13.42 -1.24
C CYS A 31 4.32 14.71 -0.79
N PRO A 32 3.15 14.65 -0.12
CA PRO A 32 2.45 15.85 0.33
C PRO A 32 3.20 16.57 1.46
N ARG A 33 4.14 15.89 2.13
CA ARG A 33 4.94 16.45 3.22
C ARG A 33 6.21 17.15 2.77
N CYS A 34 7.00 16.54 1.87
CA CYS A 34 8.31 17.06 1.45
C CYS A 34 8.40 17.46 -0.03
N GLY A 35 7.35 17.25 -0.82
CA GLY A 35 7.30 17.61 -2.24
C GLY A 35 8.09 16.69 -3.17
N THR A 36 8.77 15.66 -2.65
CA THR A 36 9.54 14.73 -3.48
C THR A 36 8.62 13.90 -4.37
N GLY A 37 8.83 13.99 -5.69
CA GLY A 37 8.23 13.09 -6.68
C GLY A 37 8.88 11.71 -6.63
N GLN A 38 8.05 10.67 -6.58
CA GLN A 38 8.50 9.28 -6.44
C GLN A 38 7.76 8.39 -7.42
N VAL A 39 8.50 7.43 -7.98
CA VAL A 39 7.97 6.36 -8.82
C VAL A 39 8.22 5.05 -8.10
N VAL A 40 7.18 4.25 -7.90
CA VAL A 40 7.25 2.95 -7.26
C VAL A 40 6.75 1.88 -8.22
N GLN A 41 7.45 0.74 -8.24
CA GLN A 41 7.05 -0.46 -8.94
C GLN A 41 7.09 -1.62 -7.94
N LEU A 42 5.96 -2.27 -7.73
CA LEU A 42 5.80 -3.37 -6.78
C LEU A 42 5.26 -4.59 -7.53
N SER A 43 5.87 -5.75 -7.32
CA SER A 43 5.27 -7.01 -7.77
C SER A 43 4.04 -7.32 -6.92
N VAL A 44 2.93 -7.61 -7.58
CA VAL A 44 1.68 -8.00 -6.91
C VAL A 44 1.56 -9.50 -7.02
N THR A 45 1.96 -10.19 -5.96
CA THR A 45 1.84 -11.65 -5.85
C THR A 45 0.41 -12.11 -5.56
N SER A 46 -0.44 -11.22 -5.05
CA SER A 46 -1.85 -11.52 -4.74
C SER A 46 -2.70 -10.25 -4.78
N ASP A 47 -3.81 -10.29 -5.52
CA ASP A 47 -4.75 -9.17 -5.61
C ASP A 47 -6.08 -9.51 -4.92
N ALA A 48 -6.51 -8.63 -4.01
CA ALA A 48 -7.73 -8.82 -3.21
C ALA A 48 -9.03 -8.65 -3.99
N ARG A 49 -8.99 -8.45 -5.32
CA ARG A 49 -10.21 -8.24 -6.10
C ARG A 49 -11.04 -9.52 -6.23
N LYS A 50 -10.44 -10.68 -5.98
CA LYS A 50 -11.11 -12.00 -6.02
C LYS A 50 -11.10 -12.74 -4.68
N THR A 51 -10.53 -12.16 -3.62
CA THR A 51 -10.33 -12.84 -2.32
C THR A 51 -10.44 -11.86 -1.15
N ASP A 52 -10.81 -12.36 0.03
CA ASP A 52 -10.84 -11.55 1.26
C ASP A 52 -9.43 -11.03 1.57
N LEU A 53 -9.30 -9.72 1.83
CA LEU A 53 -8.06 -9.06 2.23
C LEU A 53 -7.36 -9.79 3.38
N ARG A 54 -8.13 -10.39 4.31
CA ARG A 54 -7.61 -11.16 5.45
C ARG A 54 -6.73 -12.34 5.04
N GLN A 55 -7.02 -12.95 3.89
CA GLN A 55 -6.24 -14.06 3.33
C GLN A 55 -4.89 -13.60 2.77
N ILE A 56 -4.80 -12.36 2.30
CA ILE A 56 -3.58 -11.81 1.69
C ILE A 56 -2.58 -11.33 2.76
N VAL A 57 -3.08 -10.75 3.85
CA VAL A 57 -2.23 -10.32 4.97
C VAL A 57 -1.84 -11.45 5.93
N CYS A 58 -2.01 -12.72 5.53
CA CYS A 58 -1.73 -13.91 6.36
C CYS A 58 -2.33 -13.82 7.78
N GLY A 59 -3.51 -13.20 7.93
CA GLY A 59 -4.13 -13.03 9.24
C GLY A 59 -3.49 -11.98 10.16
N MET A 60 -2.69 -11.03 9.65
CA MET A 60 -2.28 -9.86 10.44
C MET A 60 -3.51 -9.05 10.86
N ALA A 61 -3.94 -9.24 12.09
CA ALA A 61 -4.96 -8.42 12.72
C ALA A 61 -4.35 -7.05 13.05
N LEU A 62 -5.01 -5.97 12.63
CA LEU A 62 -4.76 -4.65 13.21
C LEU A 62 -4.96 -4.80 14.73
N PRO A 63 -4.04 -4.34 15.60
CA PRO A 63 -4.28 -4.36 17.03
C PRO A 63 -5.59 -3.62 17.27
N SER A 64 -6.57 -4.32 17.84
CA SER A 64 -7.76 -3.67 18.38
C SER A 64 -7.22 -2.63 19.35
N SER A 65 -7.41 -1.35 19.03
CA SER A 65 -7.13 -0.28 19.98
C SER A 65 -8.09 -0.50 21.13
N GLY A 66 -7.64 -1.24 22.14
CA GLY A 66 -8.36 -1.48 23.37
C GLY A 66 -8.53 -0.13 24.03
N ASN A 67 -9.75 0.40 23.98
CA ASN A 67 -10.17 1.38 24.97
C ASN A 67 -10.09 0.66 26.32
N GLY A 68 -9.04 0.94 27.08
CA GLY A 68 -9.02 0.65 28.50
C GLY A 68 -10.04 1.54 29.19
N SER A 69 -11.09 0.94 29.73
CA SER A 69 -11.83 1.33 30.95
C SER A 69 -12.77 0.20 31.32
#